data_AF-A0AAP4Y4P3-F1
#
_entry.id   AF-A0AAP4Y4P3-F1
#
_cell.length_a   1.000
_cell.length_b   1.000
_cell.length_c   1.000
_cell.angle_alpha   90.00
_cell.angle_beta   90.00
_cell.angle_gamma   90.00
#
_symmetry.space_group_name_H-M   'P 1'
#
loop_
_entity.id
_entity.type
_entity.pdbx_description
1 polymer ?
#
loop_
_entity_poly.entity_id
_entity_poly.type
_entity_poly.pdbx_seq_one_letter_code
_entity_poly.pdbx_strand_id
1 'polypeptide(L)'
;MHESRPRDAIVVGLGSPDRRDDAAGLEAVRLLAPLVPPDVRVAALPGRETELLDLWTGAPLAIVIDAVLSGAAPGTVHRLDGFIDALPGSPPHPSSHDLGLPDIVELGRALGRLPARLLILGIEAGTVAHGPGLSPPVRIGVERAVRIALAEVATARSPSPA
;
A
#
# COMPACT_ATOMS: atom_id res chain seq x y z
N MET A 1 28.35 -9.49 -2.28
CA MET A 1 27.47 -8.44 -1.76
C MET A 1 26.86 -7.77 -2.98
N HIS A 2 25.58 -8.02 -3.28
CA HIS A 2 24.89 -7.34 -4.38
C HIS A 2 24.35 -6.02 -3.85
N GLU A 3 25.12 -4.94 -4.01
CA GLU A 3 24.58 -3.59 -3.87
C GLU A 3 23.61 -3.37 -5.04
N SER A 4 22.34 -3.66 -4.79
CA SER A 4 21.25 -3.32 -5.70
C SER A 4 21.21 -1.80 -5.80
N ARG A 5 21.21 -1.25 -7.02
CA ARG A 5 20.89 0.17 -7.24
C ARG A 5 19.69 0.56 -6.35
N PRO A 6 19.68 1.75 -5.72
CA PRO A 6 18.50 2.20 -5.01
C PRO A 6 17.33 2.15 -5.98
N ARG A 7 16.30 1.40 -5.61
CA ARG A 7 15.09 1.28 -6.41
C ARG A 7 14.34 2.59 -6.33
N ASP A 8 13.90 3.12 -7.48
CA ASP A 8 13.24 4.43 -7.53
C ASP A 8 11.91 4.45 -6.76
N ALA A 9 11.24 3.30 -6.68
CA ALA A 9 10.02 3.13 -5.91
C ALA A 9 9.82 1.71 -5.40
N ILE A 10 9.05 1.60 -4.31
CA ILE A 10 8.45 0.35 -3.85
C ILE A 10 6.93 0.49 -3.75
N VAL A 11 6.21 -0.53 -4.20
CA VAL A 11 4.75 -0.64 -4.02
C VAL A 11 4.44 -1.89 -3.20
N VAL A 12 3.74 -1.71 -2.08
CA VAL A 12 3.41 -2.79 -1.14
C VAL A 12 1.90 -2.90 -0.99
N GLY A 13 1.36 -4.10 -1.21
CA GLY A 13 -0.04 -4.42 -1.00
C GLY A 13 -0.23 -5.11 0.34
N LEU A 14 -1.16 -4.60 1.15
CA LEU A 14 -1.56 -5.18 2.43
C LEU A 14 -2.91 -5.89 2.32
N GLY A 15 -3.30 -6.57 3.38
CA GLY A 15 -4.61 -7.17 3.55
C GLY A 15 -4.61 -8.70 3.63
N SER A 16 -5.78 -9.30 3.79
CA SER A 16 -5.93 -10.75 4.00
C SER A 16 -6.62 -11.44 2.81
N PRO A 17 -6.03 -12.50 2.23
CA PRO A 17 -6.59 -13.16 1.04
C PRO A 17 -7.94 -13.84 1.31
N ASP A 18 -8.19 -14.24 2.55
CA ASP A 18 -9.40 -14.97 2.96
C ASP A 18 -10.51 -14.05 3.54
N ARG A 19 -10.40 -12.73 3.34
CA ARG A 19 -11.34 -11.73 3.91
C ARG A 19 -11.95 -10.80 2.87
N ARG A 20 -12.48 -11.37 1.78
CA ARG A 20 -13.22 -10.67 0.72
C ARG A 20 -12.49 -9.41 0.25
N ASP A 21 -13.08 -8.23 0.45
CA ASP A 21 -12.54 -6.96 -0.04
C ASP A 21 -11.25 -6.54 0.67
N ASP A 22 -10.92 -7.16 1.81
CA ASP A 22 -9.63 -6.96 2.50
C ASP A 22 -8.45 -7.41 1.62
N ALA A 23 -8.67 -8.31 0.66
CA ALA A 23 -7.64 -8.75 -0.29
C ALA A 23 -7.31 -7.69 -1.37
N ALA A 24 -7.96 -6.52 -1.35
CA ALA A 24 -7.83 -5.51 -2.41
C ALA A 24 -6.39 -5.03 -2.61
N GLY A 25 -5.64 -4.80 -1.53
CA GLY A 25 -4.23 -4.40 -1.61
C GLY A 25 -3.36 -5.47 -2.26
N LEU A 26 -3.54 -6.73 -1.87
CA LEU A 26 -2.87 -7.89 -2.47
C LEU A 26 -3.17 -8.05 -3.96
N GLU A 27 -4.44 -7.91 -4.34
CA GLU A 27 -4.86 -8.00 -5.74
C GLU A 27 -4.31 -6.83 -6.58
N ALA A 28 -4.27 -5.62 -6.02
CA ALA A 28 -3.71 -4.46 -6.69
C ALA A 28 -2.23 -4.67 -7.04
N VAL A 29 -1.41 -5.15 -6.09
CA VAL A 29 0.00 -5.42 -6.39
C VAL A 29 0.21 -6.59 -7.33
N ARG A 30 -0.67 -7.60 -7.30
CA ARG A 30 -0.66 -8.70 -8.28
C ARG A 30 -0.87 -8.19 -9.71
N LEU A 31 -1.82 -7.26 -9.90
CA LEU A 31 -2.10 -6.64 -11.20
C LEU A 31 -1.03 -5.62 -11.63
N LEU A 32 -0.42 -4.94 -10.66
CA LEU A 32 0.61 -3.93 -10.90
C LEU A 32 1.96 -4.55 -11.29
N ALA A 33 2.34 -5.68 -10.69
CA ALA A 33 3.64 -6.32 -10.87
C ALA A 33 4.10 -6.49 -12.33
N PRO A 34 3.26 -6.97 -13.28
CA PRO A 34 3.68 -7.11 -14.69
C PRO A 34 3.74 -5.79 -15.46
N LEU A 35 3.26 -4.68 -14.89
CA LEU A 35 3.13 -3.38 -15.57
C LEU A 35 4.24 -2.39 -15.19
N VAL A 36 4.93 -2.61 -14.08
CA VAL A 36 6.02 -1.74 -13.62
C VAL A 36 7.37 -2.16 -14.22
N PRO A 37 8.32 -1.22 -14.40
CA PRO A 37 9.65 -1.58 -14.87
C PRO A 37 10.46 -2.33 -13.79
N PRO A 38 11.57 -3.01 -14.18
CA PRO A 38 12.34 -3.87 -13.27
C PRO A 38 13.01 -3.16 -12.09
N ASP A 39 13.13 -1.84 -12.16
CA ASP A 39 13.70 -0.97 -11.13
C ASP A 39 12.71 -0.65 -9.99
N VAL A 40 11.43 -1.00 -10.15
CA VAL A 40 10.39 -0.85 -9.13
C VAL A 40 10.21 -2.17 -8.37
N ARG A 41 10.25 -2.13 -7.04
CA ARG A 41 9.91 -3.30 -6.23
C ARG A 41 8.40 -3.36 -6.03
N VAL A 42 7.81 -4.53 -6.24
CA VAL A 42 6.43 -4.81 -5.86
C VAL A 42 6.43 -5.94 -4.83
N ALA A 43 5.68 -5.77 -3.74
CA ALA A 43 5.58 -6.76 -2.67
C ALA A 43 4.14 -6.89 -2.16
N ALA A 44 3.80 -8.05 -1.63
CA ALA A 44 2.53 -8.34 -0.99
C ALA A 44 2.79 -8.85 0.43
N LEU A 45 2.08 -8.34 1.43
CA LEU A 45 2.23 -8.70 2.84
C LEU A 45 0.88 -9.18 3.41
N PRO A 46 0.55 -10.48 3.28
CA PRO A 46 -0.65 -11.02 3.89
C PRO A 46 -0.46 -11.23 5.40
N GLY A 47 -0.90 -10.28 6.23
CA GLY A 47 -0.80 -10.34 7.70
C GLY A 47 0.63 -10.27 8.23
N ARG A 48 1.51 -9.53 7.53
CA ARG A 48 2.93 -9.36 7.87
C ARG A 48 3.33 -7.89 7.80
N GLU A 49 2.44 -7.01 8.24
CA GLU A 49 2.53 -5.55 8.11
C GLU A 49 3.82 -5.00 8.73
N THR A 50 4.36 -5.64 9.77
CA THR A 50 5.63 -5.25 10.40
C THR A 50 6.84 -5.32 9.45
N GLU A 51 6.79 -6.14 8.40
CA GLU A 51 7.85 -6.19 7.37
C GLU A 51 7.87 -4.97 6.46
N LEU A 52 6.82 -4.16 6.49
CA LEU A 52 6.72 -2.94 5.68
C LEU A 52 7.90 -2.00 5.93
N LEU A 53 8.35 -1.92 7.19
CA LEU A 53 9.49 -1.08 7.57
C LEU A 53 10.76 -1.46 6.82
N ASP A 54 11.07 -2.76 6.76
CA ASP A 54 12.25 -3.27 6.07
C ASP A 54 12.16 -3.07 4.56
N LEU A 55 10.94 -3.17 4.01
CA LEU A 55 10.70 -3.03 2.59
C LEU A 55 10.89 -1.60 2.08
N TRP A 56 10.41 -0.58 2.79
CA TRP A 56 10.47 0.81 2.33
C TRP A 56 11.71 1.60 2.77
N THR A 57 12.57 1.01 3.62
CA THR A 57 13.71 1.73 4.20
C THR A 57 14.62 2.23 3.09
N GLY A 58 14.87 3.54 3.05
CA GLY A 58 15.76 4.16 2.07
C GLY A 58 15.18 4.27 0.65
N ALA A 59 13.91 3.93 0.43
CA ALA A 59 13.25 4.12 -0.85
C ALA A 59 12.93 5.61 -1.09
N PRO A 60 13.16 6.16 -2.30
CA PRO A 60 12.73 7.52 -2.65
C PRO A 60 11.20 7.67 -2.61
N LEU A 61 10.47 6.62 -3.02
CA LEU A 61 9.02 6.55 -2.97
C LEU A 61 8.57 5.18 -2.45
N ALA A 62 7.69 5.18 -1.47
CA ALA A 62 6.90 4.02 -1.09
C ALA A 62 5.41 4.29 -1.34
N ILE A 63 4.73 3.34 -1.98
CA ILE A 63 3.28 3.34 -2.15
C ILE A 63 2.72 2.14 -1.40
N VAL A 64 1.82 2.36 -0.46
CA VAL A 64 1.11 1.30 0.26
C VAL A 64 -0.32 1.26 -0.23
N ILE A 65 -0.81 0.08 -0.62
CA ILE A 65 -2.18 -0.13 -1.06
C ILE A 65 -2.87 -1.05 -0.07
N ASP A 66 -3.98 -0.60 0.50
CA ASP A 66 -4.71 -1.33 1.55
C ASP A 66 -6.23 -1.15 1.40
N ALA A 67 -6.99 -2.08 1.94
CA ALA A 67 -8.43 -1.94 2.08
C ALA A 67 -8.75 -1.03 3.28
N VAL A 68 -9.76 -0.17 3.15
CA VAL A 68 -10.18 0.74 4.23
C VAL A 68 -11.69 0.72 4.44
N LEU A 69 -12.11 1.08 5.64
CA LEU A 69 -13.52 1.26 6.02
C LEU A 69 -13.68 2.66 6.61
N SER A 70 -13.89 3.64 5.74
CA SER A 70 -14.13 5.04 6.12
C SER A 70 -15.62 5.40 6.16
N GLY A 71 -16.48 4.55 5.58
CA GLY A 71 -17.89 4.82 5.37
C GLY A 71 -18.19 5.46 4.00
N ALA A 72 -17.19 5.61 3.14
CA ALA A 72 -17.39 5.98 1.75
C ALA A 72 -18.05 4.84 0.95
N ALA A 73 -18.37 5.10 -0.32
CA ALA A 73 -18.92 4.06 -1.20
C ALA A 73 -17.85 3.00 -1.52
N PRO A 74 -18.16 1.68 -1.50
CA PRO A 74 -17.21 0.63 -1.86
C PRO A 74 -16.54 0.87 -3.21
N GLY A 75 -15.24 0.60 -3.30
CA GLY A 75 -14.41 0.87 -4.48
C GLY A 75 -13.97 2.32 -4.66
N THR A 76 -14.33 3.22 -3.74
CA THR A 76 -13.71 4.55 -3.65
C THR A 76 -12.23 4.39 -3.34
N VAL A 77 -11.38 5.13 -4.05
CA VAL A 77 -9.93 5.14 -3.81
C VAL A 77 -9.57 6.46 -3.15
N HIS A 78 -9.06 6.36 -1.93
CA HIS A 78 -8.51 7.46 -1.16
C HIS A 78 -7.02 7.57 -1.41
N ARG A 79 -6.53 8.79 -1.45
CA ARG A 79 -5.12 9.10 -1.65
C ARG A 79 -4.65 9.93 -0.46
N LEU A 80 -3.71 9.39 0.31
CA LEU A 80 -3.24 10.01 1.55
C LEU A 80 -1.72 10.13 1.52
N ASP A 81 -1.21 11.28 1.90
CA ASP A 81 0.20 11.47 2.22
C ASP A 81 0.48 10.85 3.60
N GLY A 82 1.36 9.85 3.61
CA GLY A 82 1.67 9.06 4.80
C GLY A 82 2.31 9.84 5.96
N PHE A 83 2.75 11.07 5.72
CA PHE A 83 3.41 11.91 6.70
C PHE A 83 2.59 13.13 7.12
N ILE A 84 1.52 13.46 6.38
CA ILE A 84 0.71 14.67 6.60
C ILE A 84 -0.72 14.28 6.99
N ASP A 85 -1.31 13.32 6.30
CA ASP A 85 -2.71 12.99 6.48
C ASP A 85 -2.92 12.04 7.66
N ALA A 86 -4.07 12.19 8.33
CA ALA A 86 -4.49 11.23 9.33
C ALA A 86 -4.74 9.88 8.66
N LEU A 87 -3.95 8.88 9.06
CA LEU A 87 -4.05 7.55 8.49
C LEU A 87 -5.26 6.82 9.09
N PRO A 88 -6.09 6.16 8.27
CA PRO A 88 -7.20 5.38 8.78
C PRO A 88 -6.65 4.32 9.73
N GLY A 89 -7.21 4.26 10.94
CA GLY A 89 -6.92 3.17 11.85
C GLY A 89 -7.35 1.85 11.21
N SER A 90 -6.58 0.79 11.44
CA SER A 90 -7.02 -0.57 11.09
C SER A 90 -8.36 -0.84 11.78
N PRO A 91 -9.33 -1.53 11.15
CA PRO A 91 -10.62 -1.81 11.78
C PRO A 91 -10.44 -2.47 13.16
N PRO A 92 -11.38 -2.28 14.10
CA PRO A 92 -11.30 -2.85 15.45
C PRO A 92 -11.54 -4.37 15.42
N HIS A 93 -10.56 -5.10 14.91
CA HIS A 93 -10.33 -6.50 15.21
C HIS A 93 -8.93 -6.58 15.82
N PRO A 94 -8.82 -6.36 17.14
CA PRO A 94 -7.54 -6.32 17.83
C PRO A 94 -7.05 -7.76 18.01
N SER A 95 -6.39 -8.31 16.99
CA SER A 95 -5.32 -9.26 17.28
C SER A 95 -4.28 -8.45 18.05
N SER A 96 -4.02 -8.80 19.30
CA SER A 96 -3.28 -7.96 20.27
C SER A 96 -1.81 -7.70 19.92
N HIS A 97 -1.35 -8.05 18.71
CA HIS A 97 0.04 -7.97 18.23
C HIS A 97 0.19 -7.32 16.85
N ASP A 98 -0.89 -6.87 16.20
CA ASP A 98 -0.80 -6.27 14.86
C ASP A 98 -0.59 -4.76 14.97
N LEU A 99 0.63 -4.30 14.71
CA LEU A 99 0.91 -2.86 14.55
C LEU A 99 0.17 -2.37 13.31
N GLY A 100 -0.68 -1.35 13.47
CA GLY A 100 -1.35 -0.73 12.33
C GLY A 100 -0.37 0.07 11.48
N LEU A 101 -0.78 0.43 10.26
CA LEU A 101 0.00 1.32 9.39
C LEU A 101 0.45 2.62 10.08
N PRO A 102 -0.38 3.31 10.91
CA PRO A 102 0.07 4.47 11.67
C PRO A 102 1.22 4.16 12.63
N ASP A 103 1.15 3.05 13.36
CA ASP A 103 2.18 2.64 14.32
C ASP A 103 3.51 2.32 13.62
N ILE A 104 3.43 1.69 12.44
CA ILE A 104 4.62 1.39 11.62
C ILE A 104 5.28 2.66 11.10
N VAL A 105 4.50 3.67 10.73
CA VAL A 105 5.03 4.99 10.32
C VAL A 105 5.73 5.67 11.50
N GLU A 106 5.11 5.68 12.68
CA GLU A 106 5.74 6.27 13.89
C GLU A 106 7.02 5.53 14.28
N LEU A 107 7.01 4.20 14.25
CA LEU A 107 8.19 3.39 14.51
C LEU A 107 9.29 3.68 13.49
N GLY A 108 8.94 3.78 12.21
CA GLY A 108 9.89 4.13 11.15
C GLY A 108 10.48 5.51 11.33
N ARG A 109 9.68 6.48 11.80
CA ARG A 109 10.16 7.82 12.14
C ARG A 109 11.18 7.78 13.28
N ALA A 110 10.84 7.06 14.36
CA ALA A 110 11.72 6.92 15.52
C ALA A 110 13.06 6.23 15.18
N LEU A 111 13.04 5.30 14.24
CA LEU A 111 14.23 4.56 13.80
C LEU A 111 15.00 5.23 12.65
N GLY A 112 14.50 6.33 12.08
CA GLY A 112 15.10 6.95 10.89
C GLY A 112 15.04 6.08 9.63
N ARG A 113 13.99 5.26 9.51
CA ARG A 113 13.81 4.23 8.47
C ARG A 113 12.64 4.51 7.52
N LEU A 114 12.16 5.75 7.49
CA LEU A 114 11.10 6.16 6.57
C LEU A 114 11.61 6.27 5.13
N PRO A 115 10.74 6.02 4.14
CA PRO A 115 11.00 6.42 2.76
C PRO A 115 11.01 7.95 2.64
N ALA A 116 11.60 8.50 1.58
CA ALA A 116 11.60 9.96 1.37
C ALA A 116 10.18 10.50 1.09
N ARG A 117 9.33 9.69 0.45
CA ARG A 117 7.91 9.96 0.25
C ARG A 117 7.10 8.70 0.52
N LEU A 118 6.00 8.84 1.26
CA LEU A 118 5.05 7.76 1.52
C LEU A 118 3.68 8.15 0.98
N LEU A 119 3.15 7.36 0.06
CA LEU A 119 1.78 7.49 -0.45
C LEU A 119 0.96 6.27 -0.01
N ILE A 120 -0.25 6.52 0.46
CA ILE A 120 -1.19 5.48 0.84
C ILE A 120 -2.42 5.56 -0.07
N LEU A 121 -2.74 4.43 -0.69
CA LEU A 121 -3.93 4.23 -1.52
C LEU A 121 -4.90 3.32 -0.78
N GLY A 122 -5.88 3.93 -0.12
CA GLY A 122 -6.94 3.21 0.59
C GLY A 122 -8.09 2.88 -0.36
N ILE A 123 -8.44 1.61 -0.50
CA ILE A 123 -9.58 1.16 -1.32
C ILE A 123 -10.75 0.84 -0.38
N GLU A 124 -11.86 1.56 -0.52
CA GLU A 124 -13.02 1.37 0.34
C GLU A 124 -13.61 -0.03 0.16
N ALA A 125 -13.58 -0.84 1.21
CA ALA A 125 -14.15 -2.18 1.22
C ALA A 125 -15.68 -2.12 1.37
N GLY A 126 -16.39 -3.02 0.70
CA GLY A 126 -17.81 -3.27 0.99
C GLY A 126 -17.98 -4.24 2.16
N THR A 127 -17.15 -5.28 2.22
CA THR A 127 -17.13 -6.24 3.34
C THR A 127 -15.78 -6.92 3.50
N VAL A 128 -15.35 -7.07 4.76
CA VAL A 128 -14.13 -7.80 5.16
C VAL A 128 -14.45 -9.11 5.88
N ALA A 129 -15.64 -9.66 5.62
CA ALA A 129 -16.07 -10.95 6.14
C ALA A 129 -15.21 -12.09 5.57
N HIS A 130 -15.17 -13.21 6.28
CA HIS A 130 -14.46 -14.39 5.81
C HIS A 130 -15.02 -14.88 4.46
N GLY A 131 -14.12 -15.25 3.56
CA GLY A 131 -14.44 -15.74 2.23
C GLY A 131 -13.53 -15.13 1.16
N PRO A 132 -13.34 -15.82 0.02
CA PRO A 132 -12.47 -15.32 -1.03
C PRO A 132 -13.16 -14.30 -1.94
N GLY A 133 -12.34 -13.48 -2.59
CA GLY A 133 -12.74 -12.70 -3.77
C GLY A 133 -13.29 -11.32 -3.46
N LEU A 134 -13.01 -10.40 -4.38
CA LEU A 134 -13.44 -9.01 -4.32
C LEU A 134 -14.85 -8.83 -4.86
N SER A 135 -15.61 -7.95 -4.22
CA SER A 135 -16.85 -7.44 -4.75
C SER A 135 -16.63 -6.66 -6.06
N PRO A 136 -17.62 -6.62 -6.97
CA PRO A 136 -17.51 -5.86 -8.22
C PRO A 136 -17.08 -4.39 -8.05
N PRO A 137 -17.63 -3.59 -7.11
CA PRO A 137 -17.19 -2.21 -6.93
C PRO A 137 -15.74 -2.11 -6.46
N VAL A 138 -15.29 -3.00 -5.57
CA VAL A 138 -13.90 -3.00 -5.09
C VAL A 138 -12.92 -3.40 -6.18
N ARG A 139 -13.29 -4.33 -7.07
CA ARG A 139 -12.46 -4.65 -8.25
C ARG A 139 -12.20 -3.41 -9.13
N ILE A 140 -13.22 -2.58 -9.35
CA ILE A 140 -13.08 -1.31 -10.07
C ILE A 140 -12.16 -0.33 -9.29
N GLY A 141 -12.28 -0.30 -7.97
CA GLY A 141 -11.38 0.45 -7.09
C GLY A 141 -9.92 -0.01 -7.21
N VAL A 142 -9.67 -1.32 -7.25
CA VAL A 142 -8.35 -1.90 -7.46
C VAL A 142 -7.75 -1.46 -8.79
N GLU A 143 -8.50 -1.54 -9.90
CA GLU A 143 -8.02 -1.08 -11.21
C GLU A 143 -7.70 0.43 -11.23
N ARG A 144 -8.46 1.24 -10.48
CA ARG A 144 -8.17 2.67 -10.28
C ARG A 144 -6.89 2.87 -9.48
N ALA A 145 -6.71 2.16 -8.38
CA ALA A 145 -5.53 2.25 -7.53
C ALA A 145 -4.26 1.85 -8.31
N VAL A 146 -4.32 0.78 -9.12
CA VAL A 146 -3.22 0.37 -10.01
C VAL A 146 -2.83 1.49 -10.98
N ARG A 147 -3.80 2.15 -11.62
CA ARG A 147 -3.52 3.29 -12.52
C ARG A 147 -2.89 4.47 -11.80
N ILE A 148 -3.35 4.79 -10.60
CA ILE A 148 -2.76 5.85 -9.78
C ILE A 148 -1.32 5.50 -9.40
N ALA A 149 -1.07 4.28 -8.92
CA ALA A 149 0.27 3.82 -8.55
C ALA A 149 1.25 3.88 -9.75
N LEU A 150 0.81 3.46 -10.95
CA LEU A 150 1.62 3.57 -12.17
C LEU A 150 1.99 5.02 -12.50
N ALA A 151 1.04 5.95 -12.38
CA ALA A 151 1.30 7.37 -12.65
C ALA A 151 2.30 7.99 -11.66
N GLU A 152 2.21 7.61 -10.39
CA GLU A 152 3.11 8.07 -9.33
C GLU A 152 4.53 7.53 -9.52
N VAL A 153 4.64 6.23 -9.82
CA VAL A 153 5.91 5.59 -10.17
C VAL A 153 6.53 6.28 -11.39
N ALA A 154 5.75 6.57 -12.44
CA ALA A 154 6.26 7.26 -13.62
C ALA A 154 6.74 8.68 -13.30
N THR A 155 6.02 9.41 -12.44
CA THR A 155 6.36 10.77 -12.06
C THR A 155 7.61 10.83 -11.19
N ALA A 156 7.78 9.88 -10.26
CA ALA A 156 8.99 9.79 -9.42
C ALA A 156 10.27 9.49 -10.22
N ARG A 157 10.13 8.87 -11.40
CA ARG A 157 11.22 8.57 -12.33
C ARG A 157 11.54 9.72 -13.28
N SER A 158 10.65 10.70 -13.42
CA SER A 158 10.93 11.90 -14.21
C SER A 158 11.97 12.74 -13.47
N PRO A 159 13.12 13.07 -14.08
CA PRO A 159 14.07 13.97 -13.45
C PRO A 159 13.37 15.31 -13.20
N SER A 160 13.47 15.82 -11.96
CA SER A 160 13.04 17.19 -11.66
C SER A 160 13.70 18.12 -12.68
N PRO A 161 12.94 18.97 -13.40
CA PRO A 161 13.57 20.00 -14.22
C PRO A 161 14.41 20.88 -13.28
N ALA A 162 15.70 21.00 -13.61
CA ALA A 162 16.63 21.90 -12.94
C ALA A 162 16.28 23.37 -13.21
#